data_AF-A0A023FY85-F1
#
_entry.id   AF-A0A023FY85-F1
#
_cell.length_a   1.000
_cell.length_b   1.000
_cell.length_c   1.000
_cell.angle_alpha   90.00
_cell.angle_beta   90.00
_cell.angle_gamma   90.00
#
_symmetry.space_group_name_H-M   'P 1'
#
loop_
_entity.id
_entity.type
_entity.pdbx_description
1 polymer ?
#
loop_
_entity_poly.entity_id
_entity_poly.type
_entity_poly.pdbx_seq_one_letter_code
_entity_poly.pdbx_strand_id
1 'polypeptide(L)'
;NGVPPGETSVTCTAGVGTFVVEFAALSRLTGNPVFEQVALRALRALWKTRTSIGLVGNHIDVQLGSWTATDSGIGAGVDSYYEYLVKGAIMLQMPELMHMFKEYEKTISKYMKRDDWYFWVENSSGKVTMPVFQSLEAFWPGLLTLIGDLENARKSLYNYHQVWREYGFTPEFYEVVHGRAHPKRDGYPLRPELVESLVYLYQATKDPHFLEIGVDILESIMHSAKTECGYATIKKVGDHTLEDRMESFFLAETTKYLYLLFTPDHFIHNNGSSASIIQTSSGECVIDTGAYVFNTEAHPIDAAAVHCCSADKAAEDRALQDFAEELDLSRLILDEQRDEFVRPLRPIESNEDNAGIDSQSSYCTGQKQRRT
;
A
#
# COMPACT_ATOMS: atom_id res chain seq x y z
N ASN A 1 -23.85 -6.80 22.57
CA ASN A 1 -23.45 -6.70 21.14
C ASN A 1 -22.89 -5.33 20.75
N GLY A 2 -22.85 -4.28 21.60
CA GLY A 2 -22.21 -3.00 21.25
C GLY A 2 -22.91 -2.15 20.18
N VAL A 3 -23.79 -2.77 19.39
CA VAL A 3 -24.65 -2.14 18.38
C VAL A 3 -25.92 -1.59 19.06
N PRO A 4 -26.27 -0.30 18.84
CA PRO A 4 -27.51 0.29 19.35
C PRO A 4 -28.77 -0.49 18.91
N PRO A 5 -29.80 -0.60 19.77
CA PRO A 5 -31.08 -1.17 19.35
C PRO A 5 -31.69 -0.37 18.19
N GLY A 6 -32.08 -1.06 17.11
CA GLY A 6 -32.68 -0.43 15.93
C GLY A 6 -31.69 0.08 14.89
N GLU A 7 -30.38 -0.15 15.09
CA GLU A 7 -29.35 0.15 14.08
C GLU A 7 -29.59 -0.64 12.79
N THR A 8 -29.27 -0.03 11.65
CA THR A 8 -29.43 -0.66 10.34
C THR A 8 -28.40 -1.79 10.12
N SER A 9 -28.80 -2.83 9.39
CA SER A 9 -27.88 -3.87 8.87
C SER A 9 -27.07 -3.40 7.66
N VAL A 10 -27.39 -2.21 7.12
CA VAL A 10 -26.76 -1.68 5.91
C VAL A 10 -25.54 -0.84 6.25
N THR A 11 -24.40 -1.18 5.64
CA THR A 11 -23.14 -0.41 5.75
C THR A 11 -22.44 -0.34 4.40
N CYS A 12 -21.45 0.55 4.25
CA CYS A 12 -20.61 0.59 3.07
C CYS A 12 -19.54 -0.52 3.08
N THR A 13 -18.97 -0.82 1.91
CA THR A 13 -17.91 -1.81 1.74
C THR A 13 -16.66 -1.49 2.56
N ALA A 14 -16.22 -0.23 2.55
CA ALA A 14 -15.13 0.28 3.39
C ALA A 14 -15.41 0.03 4.89
N GLY A 15 -16.64 0.31 5.34
CA GLY A 15 -17.08 0.12 6.72
C GLY A 15 -17.06 -1.34 7.21
N VAL A 16 -16.95 -2.32 6.32
CA VAL A 16 -16.73 -3.74 6.68
C VAL A 16 -15.26 -4.14 6.53
N GLY A 17 -14.55 -3.56 5.55
CA GLY A 17 -13.22 -3.98 5.12
C GLY A 17 -12.04 -3.33 5.85
N THR A 18 -12.25 -2.22 6.55
CA THR A 18 -11.15 -1.35 7.02
C THR A 18 -10.85 -1.53 8.51
N PHE A 19 -10.50 -2.76 8.90
CA PHE A 19 -10.11 -3.07 10.29
C PHE A 19 -8.84 -3.91 10.42
N VAL A 20 -8.44 -4.64 9.38
CA VAL A 20 -7.42 -5.70 9.51
C VAL A 20 -6.06 -5.15 9.96
N VAL A 21 -5.70 -3.93 9.55
CA VAL A 21 -4.42 -3.32 9.90
C VAL A 21 -4.36 -3.06 11.41
N GLU A 22 -5.34 -2.38 11.99
CA GLU A 22 -5.37 -2.07 13.43
C GLU A 22 -5.65 -3.31 14.27
N PHE A 23 -6.62 -4.12 13.86
CA PHE A 23 -7.08 -5.26 14.65
C PHE A 23 -6.02 -6.37 14.68
N ALA A 24 -5.29 -6.58 13.58
CA ALA A 24 -4.18 -7.52 13.59
C ALA A 24 -2.98 -7.00 14.39
N ALA A 25 -2.64 -5.71 14.28
CA ALA A 25 -1.63 -5.11 15.14
C ALA A 25 -1.99 -5.27 16.62
N LEU A 26 -3.23 -4.97 17.01
CA LEU A 26 -3.73 -5.15 18.37
C LEU A 26 -3.65 -6.63 18.81
N SER A 27 -4.11 -7.56 17.97
CA SER A 27 -4.07 -8.99 18.29
C SER A 27 -2.65 -9.51 18.50
N ARG A 28 -1.70 -9.14 17.65
CA ARG A 28 -0.31 -9.59 17.74
C ARG A 28 0.40 -8.96 18.91
N LEU A 29 0.23 -7.65 19.15
CA LEU A 29 0.87 -6.96 20.26
C LEU A 29 0.32 -7.37 21.64
N THR A 30 -0.96 -7.78 21.72
CA THR A 30 -1.58 -8.18 23.00
C THR A 30 -1.64 -9.70 23.21
N GLY A 31 -1.40 -10.48 22.17
CA GLY A 31 -1.62 -11.92 22.16
C GLY A 31 -3.09 -12.37 22.14
N ASN A 32 -4.06 -11.44 22.05
CA ASN A 32 -5.48 -11.77 21.95
C ASN A 32 -5.92 -11.89 20.48
N PRO A 33 -6.17 -13.10 19.94
CA PRO A 33 -6.37 -13.30 18.50
C PRO A 33 -7.76 -12.87 18.00
N VAL A 34 -8.69 -12.50 18.89
CA VAL A 34 -10.08 -12.23 18.52
C VAL A 34 -10.21 -11.08 17.52
N PHE A 35 -9.41 -10.03 17.66
CA PHE A 35 -9.48 -8.85 16.78
C PHE A 35 -9.08 -9.20 15.34
N GLU A 36 -7.89 -9.77 15.13
CA GLU A 36 -7.41 -10.23 13.81
C GLU A 36 -8.39 -11.21 13.16
N GLN A 37 -8.86 -12.20 13.93
CA GLN A 37 -9.79 -13.21 13.42
C GLN A 37 -11.12 -12.60 12.95
N VAL A 38 -11.68 -11.66 13.70
CA VAL A 38 -12.95 -11.01 13.34
C VAL A 38 -12.77 -10.11 12.10
N ALA A 39 -11.69 -9.34 12.03
CA ALA A 39 -11.40 -8.49 10.88
C ALA A 39 -11.17 -9.31 9.58
N LEU A 40 -10.36 -10.37 9.66
CA LEU A 40 -10.14 -11.26 8.51
C LEU A 40 -11.42 -11.99 8.09
N ARG A 41 -12.28 -12.38 9.05
CA ARG A 41 -13.58 -12.98 8.74
C ARG A 41 -14.48 -12.01 7.98
N ALA A 42 -14.51 -10.73 8.36
CA ALA A 42 -15.28 -9.70 7.67
C ALA A 42 -14.77 -9.48 6.24
N LEU A 43 -13.46 -9.31 6.06
CA LEU A 43 -12.82 -9.19 4.74
C LEU A 43 -13.13 -10.38 3.81
N ARG A 44 -12.97 -11.61 4.33
CA ARG A 44 -13.26 -12.84 3.58
C ARG A 44 -14.74 -13.01 3.29
N ALA A 45 -15.63 -12.47 4.12
CA ALA A 45 -17.07 -12.46 3.85
C ALA A 45 -17.39 -11.51 2.69
N LEU A 46 -16.87 -10.27 2.71
CA LEU A 46 -17.02 -9.33 1.60
C LEU A 46 -16.51 -9.93 0.27
N TRP A 47 -15.34 -10.57 0.28
CA TRP A 47 -14.78 -11.23 -0.89
C TRP A 47 -15.73 -12.23 -1.56
N LYS A 48 -16.57 -12.91 -0.77
CA LYS A 48 -17.57 -13.89 -1.27
C LYS A 48 -18.83 -13.23 -1.84
N THR A 49 -19.07 -11.95 -1.56
CA THR A 49 -20.27 -11.21 -2.01
C THR A 49 -20.10 -10.55 -3.37
N ARG A 50 -18.90 -10.66 -3.98
CA ARG A 50 -18.64 -10.15 -5.33
C ARG A 50 -19.65 -10.67 -6.35
N THR A 51 -20.01 -9.83 -7.30
CA THR A 51 -20.88 -10.18 -8.41
C THR A 51 -20.19 -11.12 -9.40
N SER A 52 -20.94 -11.59 -10.41
CA SER A 52 -20.42 -12.46 -11.48
C SER A 52 -19.26 -11.84 -12.29
N ILE A 53 -19.12 -10.51 -12.29
CA ILE A 53 -18.02 -9.81 -12.94
C ILE A 53 -16.87 -9.44 -11.97
N GLY A 54 -16.95 -9.89 -10.71
CA GLY A 54 -15.88 -9.77 -9.72
C GLY A 54 -15.86 -8.45 -8.94
N LEU A 55 -16.89 -7.61 -9.07
CA LEU A 55 -16.99 -6.32 -8.37
C LEU A 55 -17.85 -6.41 -7.10
N VAL A 56 -17.60 -5.49 -6.18
CA VAL A 56 -18.42 -5.23 -4.98
C VAL A 56 -19.32 -4.02 -5.22
N GLY A 57 -20.44 -3.93 -4.50
CA GLY A 57 -21.26 -2.71 -4.47
C GLY A 57 -20.72 -1.69 -3.46
N ASN A 58 -21.36 -0.53 -3.40
CA ASN A 58 -21.01 0.52 -2.45
C ASN A 58 -21.56 0.25 -1.06
N HIS A 59 -22.82 -0.22 -0.95
CA HIS A 59 -23.47 -0.57 0.31
C HIS A 59 -24.04 -2.00 0.29
N ILE A 60 -23.95 -2.68 1.43
CA ILE A 60 -24.37 -4.07 1.64
C ILE A 60 -25.23 -4.19 2.89
N ASP A 61 -26.28 -5.00 2.83
CA ASP A 61 -26.95 -5.52 4.02
C ASP A 61 -26.15 -6.71 4.56
N VAL A 62 -25.53 -6.57 5.73
CA VAL A 62 -24.63 -7.61 6.29
C VAL A 62 -25.36 -8.83 6.85
N GLN A 63 -26.68 -8.75 7.06
CA GLN A 63 -27.48 -9.90 7.49
C GLN A 63 -27.91 -10.74 6.29
N LEU A 64 -28.28 -10.08 5.18
CA LEU A 64 -28.71 -10.74 3.96
C LEU A 64 -27.57 -11.10 3.01
N GLY A 65 -26.44 -10.39 3.10
CA GLY A 65 -25.31 -10.53 2.17
C GLY A 65 -25.60 -9.95 0.78
N SER A 66 -26.59 -9.07 0.66
CA SER A 66 -27.03 -8.48 -0.62
C SER A 66 -26.68 -7.01 -0.73
N TRP A 67 -26.20 -6.60 -1.90
CA TRP A 67 -25.92 -5.20 -2.21
C TRP A 67 -27.19 -4.35 -2.23
N THR A 68 -27.19 -3.24 -1.49
CA THR A 68 -28.28 -2.25 -1.44
C THR A 68 -27.97 -1.01 -2.29
N ALA A 69 -26.69 -0.73 -2.53
CA ALA A 69 -26.21 0.21 -3.56
C ALA A 69 -25.21 -0.51 -4.46
N THR A 70 -25.56 -0.66 -5.74
CA THR A 70 -24.82 -1.50 -6.70
C THR A 70 -23.78 -0.73 -7.52
N ASP A 71 -23.71 0.59 -7.37
CA ASP A 71 -22.60 1.37 -7.90
C ASP A 71 -21.27 0.91 -7.28
N SER A 72 -20.23 0.81 -8.09
CA SER A 72 -18.90 0.34 -7.73
C SER A 72 -17.86 1.31 -8.28
N GLY A 73 -16.84 1.58 -7.48
CA GLY A 73 -15.75 2.49 -7.83
C GLY A 73 -14.58 2.27 -6.89
N ILE A 74 -13.54 3.06 -7.07
CA ILE A 74 -12.40 3.10 -6.15
C ILE A 74 -12.55 4.20 -5.09
N GLY A 75 -13.60 5.03 -5.16
CA GLY A 75 -13.82 6.15 -4.24
C GLY A 75 -14.67 5.83 -3.02
N ALA A 76 -15.40 6.84 -2.56
CA ALA A 76 -16.07 6.90 -1.26
C ALA A 76 -16.87 5.63 -0.92
N GLY A 77 -16.54 4.99 0.18
CA GLY A 77 -17.28 3.83 0.71
C GLY A 77 -16.82 2.48 0.14
N VAL A 78 -15.80 2.47 -0.71
CA VAL A 78 -15.13 1.25 -1.20
C VAL A 78 -13.61 1.36 -1.07
N ASP A 79 -13.03 2.50 -1.44
CA ASP A 79 -11.64 2.95 -1.20
C ASP A 79 -10.80 2.08 -0.23
N SER A 80 -10.98 2.27 1.07
CA SER A 80 -10.10 1.73 2.11
C SER A 80 -10.25 0.21 2.31
N TYR A 81 -11.23 -0.44 1.68
CA TYR A 81 -11.28 -1.90 1.60
C TYR A 81 -10.14 -2.41 0.69
N TYR A 82 -9.94 -1.79 -0.48
CA TYR A 82 -8.85 -2.17 -1.38
C TYR A 82 -7.49 -1.86 -0.77
N GLU A 83 -7.39 -0.71 -0.09
CA GLU A 83 -6.20 -0.31 0.64
C GLU A 83 -5.78 -1.38 1.66
N TYR A 84 -6.74 -1.87 2.46
CA TYR A 84 -6.46 -2.82 3.54
C TYR A 84 -6.14 -4.23 3.05
N LEU A 85 -6.54 -4.59 1.82
CA LEU A 85 -6.06 -5.82 1.19
C LEU A 85 -4.55 -5.74 0.92
N VAL A 86 -4.05 -4.62 0.38
CA VAL A 86 -2.62 -4.45 0.08
C VAL A 86 -1.83 -4.21 1.36
N LYS A 87 -2.22 -3.22 2.16
CA LYS A 87 -1.51 -2.83 3.38
C LYS A 87 -1.53 -3.97 4.40
N GLY A 88 -2.66 -4.68 4.53
CA GLY A 88 -2.77 -5.90 5.33
C GLY A 88 -1.91 -7.05 4.81
N ALA A 89 -1.85 -7.27 3.49
CA ALA A 89 -0.98 -8.30 2.90
C ALA A 89 0.50 -8.05 3.21
N ILE A 90 0.94 -6.80 3.12
CA ILE A 90 2.32 -6.39 3.40
C ILE A 90 2.63 -6.54 4.89
N MET A 91 1.80 -5.95 5.76
CA MET A 91 2.05 -5.92 7.21
C MET A 91 2.02 -7.33 7.84
N LEU A 92 1.08 -8.18 7.39
CA LEU A 92 0.86 -9.50 7.95
C LEU A 92 1.58 -10.62 7.20
N GLN A 93 2.25 -10.30 6.10
CA GLN A 93 2.84 -11.27 5.16
C GLN A 93 1.80 -12.31 4.71
N MET A 94 0.62 -11.84 4.28
CA MET A 94 -0.51 -12.70 3.88
C MET A 94 -0.76 -12.63 2.37
N PRO A 95 -0.23 -13.58 1.56
CA PRO A 95 -0.43 -13.62 0.12
C PRO A 95 -1.90 -13.72 -0.32
N GLU A 96 -2.77 -14.28 0.53
CA GLU A 96 -4.21 -14.36 0.30
C GLU A 96 -4.82 -12.98 0.04
N LEU A 97 -4.47 -11.98 0.85
CA LEU A 97 -5.02 -10.62 0.74
C LEU A 97 -4.50 -9.92 -0.52
N MET A 98 -3.22 -10.10 -0.86
CA MET A 98 -2.65 -9.58 -2.11
C MET A 98 -3.30 -10.23 -3.34
N HIS A 99 -3.56 -11.54 -3.29
CA HIS A 99 -4.30 -12.24 -4.34
C HIS A 99 -5.71 -11.66 -4.50
N MET A 100 -6.43 -11.40 -3.41
CA MET A 100 -7.74 -10.74 -3.47
C MET A 100 -7.65 -9.38 -4.16
N PHE A 101 -6.69 -8.55 -3.77
CA PHE A 101 -6.48 -7.24 -4.40
C PHE A 101 -6.17 -7.35 -5.89
N LYS A 102 -5.26 -8.25 -6.30
CA LYS A 102 -4.89 -8.42 -7.71
C LYS A 102 -6.03 -8.89 -8.60
N GLU A 103 -6.97 -9.67 -8.07
CA GLU A 103 -8.19 -9.99 -8.79
C GLU A 103 -9.11 -8.76 -8.93
N TYR A 104 -9.23 -7.92 -7.89
CA TYR A 104 -9.97 -6.66 -7.99
C TYR A 104 -9.34 -5.71 -9.00
N GLU A 105 -8.02 -5.50 -8.94
CA GLU A 105 -7.26 -4.65 -9.87
C GLU A 105 -7.53 -5.02 -11.33
N LYS A 106 -7.58 -6.32 -11.67
CA LYS A 106 -7.95 -6.79 -13.01
C LYS A 106 -9.36 -6.34 -13.41
N THR A 107 -10.32 -6.48 -12.51
CA THR A 107 -11.72 -6.09 -12.79
C THR A 107 -11.92 -4.58 -12.84
N ILE A 108 -11.27 -3.82 -11.96
CA ILE A 108 -11.24 -2.35 -11.94
C ILE A 108 -10.64 -1.83 -13.25
N SER A 109 -9.49 -2.37 -13.66
CA SER A 109 -8.83 -2.01 -14.93
C SER A 109 -9.71 -2.33 -16.14
N LYS A 110 -10.46 -3.42 -16.10
CA LYS A 110 -11.35 -3.83 -17.19
C LYS A 110 -12.61 -2.96 -17.31
N TYR A 111 -13.26 -2.65 -16.19
CA TYR A 111 -14.59 -2.04 -16.21
C TYR A 111 -14.56 -0.54 -15.93
N MET A 112 -13.74 -0.09 -14.97
CA MET A 112 -13.73 1.29 -14.47
C MET A 112 -12.72 2.19 -15.21
N LYS A 113 -11.55 1.66 -15.60
CA LYS A 113 -10.48 2.48 -16.19
C LYS A 113 -10.88 3.04 -17.57
N ARG A 114 -10.77 4.36 -17.74
CA ARG A 114 -10.93 5.09 -19.01
C ARG A 114 -9.78 6.06 -19.12
N ASP A 115 -8.88 5.79 -20.05
CA ASP A 115 -7.55 6.43 -20.10
C ASP A 115 -6.86 6.30 -18.72
N ASP A 116 -6.57 7.42 -18.07
CA ASP A 116 -5.92 7.48 -16.76
C ASP A 116 -6.90 7.93 -15.65
N TRP A 117 -8.20 7.67 -15.85
CA TRP A 117 -9.28 7.88 -14.88
C TRP A 117 -10.00 6.56 -14.53
N TYR A 118 -10.67 6.52 -13.39
CA TYR A 118 -11.42 5.36 -12.92
C TYR A 118 -12.88 5.75 -12.67
N PHE A 119 -13.76 5.47 -13.64
CA PHE A 119 -15.16 5.83 -13.53
C PHE A 119 -15.97 4.81 -12.75
N TRP A 120 -17.00 5.29 -12.07
CA TRP A 120 -17.95 4.44 -11.38
C TRP A 120 -18.79 3.64 -12.38
N VAL A 121 -19.03 2.38 -12.03
CA VAL A 121 -19.78 1.42 -12.84
C VAL A 121 -20.82 0.69 -12.01
N GLU A 122 -21.86 0.20 -12.64
CA GLU A 122 -22.79 -0.73 -12.00
C GLU A 122 -22.10 -2.11 -11.84
N ASN A 123 -22.16 -2.68 -10.63
CA ASN A 123 -21.33 -3.80 -10.22
C ASN A 123 -21.63 -5.14 -10.92
N SER A 124 -22.75 -5.30 -11.63
CA SER A 124 -23.14 -6.57 -12.27
C SER A 124 -22.94 -6.55 -13.80
N SER A 125 -23.08 -5.38 -14.41
CA SER A 125 -23.00 -5.12 -15.85
C SER A 125 -21.69 -4.46 -16.27
N GLY A 126 -21.02 -3.76 -15.35
CA GLY A 126 -19.82 -2.98 -15.63
C GLY A 126 -20.10 -1.72 -16.47
N LYS A 127 -21.36 -1.33 -16.64
CA LYS A 127 -21.74 -0.11 -17.35
C LYS A 127 -21.37 1.12 -16.51
N VAL A 128 -20.72 2.10 -17.12
CA VAL A 128 -20.41 3.40 -16.49
C VAL A 128 -21.69 4.05 -16.00
N THR A 129 -21.74 4.39 -14.71
CA THR A 129 -22.83 5.10 -14.06
C THR A 129 -22.46 6.55 -13.79
N MET A 130 -21.21 6.82 -13.43
CA MET A 130 -20.73 8.18 -13.12
C MET A 130 -19.30 8.41 -13.63
N PRO A 131 -19.11 9.22 -14.69
CA PRO A 131 -17.79 9.56 -15.20
C PRO A 131 -17.21 10.76 -14.45
N VAL A 132 -16.99 10.57 -13.15
CA VAL A 132 -16.43 11.58 -12.24
C VAL A 132 -15.14 11.08 -11.62
N PHE A 133 -14.29 12.01 -11.20
CA PHE A 133 -13.24 11.78 -10.24
C PHE A 133 -13.68 12.31 -8.89
N GLN A 134 -13.55 11.51 -7.84
CA GLN A 134 -13.77 11.98 -6.46
C GLN A 134 -12.42 12.26 -5.82
N SER A 135 -12.28 13.34 -5.05
CA SER A 135 -10.99 13.68 -4.41
C SER A 135 -10.39 12.53 -3.59
N LEU A 136 -11.24 11.73 -2.94
CA LEU A 136 -10.88 10.51 -2.19
C LEU A 136 -10.17 9.45 -3.05
N GLU A 137 -10.44 9.39 -4.36
CA GLU A 137 -9.81 8.42 -5.29
C GLU A 137 -8.31 8.72 -5.49
N ALA A 138 -7.83 9.89 -5.04
CA ALA A 138 -6.44 10.27 -5.15
C ALA A 138 -5.49 9.41 -4.29
N PHE A 139 -5.98 8.47 -3.47
CA PHE A 139 -5.16 7.50 -2.74
C PHE A 139 -4.66 6.36 -3.65
N TRP A 140 -5.40 6.11 -4.74
CA TRP A 140 -5.19 4.96 -5.62
C TRP A 140 -3.80 4.91 -6.26
N PRO A 141 -3.19 6.03 -6.72
CA PRO A 141 -1.80 6.03 -7.18
C PRO A 141 -0.80 5.57 -6.13
N GLY A 142 -1.00 5.91 -4.85
CA GLY A 142 -0.19 5.42 -3.73
C GLY A 142 -0.31 3.91 -3.58
N LEU A 143 -1.54 3.39 -3.69
CA LEU A 143 -1.78 1.95 -3.65
C LEU A 143 -1.14 1.20 -4.84
N LEU A 144 -1.24 1.75 -6.05
CA LEU A 144 -0.56 1.24 -7.25
C LEU A 144 0.97 1.27 -7.08
N THR A 145 1.51 2.29 -6.41
CA THR A 145 2.94 2.39 -6.12
C THR A 145 3.40 1.27 -5.18
N LEU A 146 2.63 0.98 -4.13
CA LEU A 146 2.94 -0.10 -3.17
C LEU A 146 3.05 -1.48 -3.81
N ILE A 147 2.31 -1.73 -4.89
CA ILE A 147 2.34 -3.00 -5.63
C ILE A 147 3.31 -2.97 -6.84
N GLY A 148 4.03 -1.87 -7.05
CA GLY A 148 5.02 -1.70 -8.12
C GLY A 148 4.47 -1.24 -9.47
N ASP A 149 3.21 -0.84 -9.58
CA ASP A 149 2.63 -0.28 -10.81
C ASP A 149 2.87 1.24 -10.91
N LEU A 150 4.14 1.61 -11.08
CA LEU A 150 4.59 3.00 -11.10
C LEU A 150 4.06 3.78 -12.30
N GLU A 151 3.84 3.12 -13.45
CA GLU A 151 3.41 3.80 -14.66
C GLU A 151 1.98 4.31 -14.54
N ASN A 152 1.03 3.45 -14.13
CA ASN A 152 -0.36 3.86 -13.96
C ASN A 152 -0.54 4.80 -12.77
N ALA A 153 0.24 4.62 -11.71
CA ALA A 153 0.28 5.55 -10.58
C ALA A 153 0.66 6.97 -11.03
N ARG A 154 1.76 7.13 -11.77
CA ARG A 154 2.20 8.43 -12.28
C ARG A 154 1.16 9.12 -13.15
N LYS A 155 0.60 8.40 -14.12
CA LYS A 155 -0.39 8.95 -15.05
C LYS A 155 -1.63 9.47 -14.34
N SER A 156 -2.16 8.68 -13.40
CA SER A 156 -3.34 9.06 -12.61
C SER A 156 -3.04 10.25 -11.70
N LEU A 157 -1.89 10.26 -11.01
CA LEU A 157 -1.48 11.37 -10.16
C LEU A 157 -1.33 12.69 -10.96
N TYR A 158 -0.76 12.64 -12.17
CA TYR A 158 -0.63 13.83 -13.02
C TYR A 158 -1.99 14.38 -13.46
N ASN A 159 -2.98 13.52 -13.74
CA ASN A 159 -4.35 13.98 -14.01
C ASN A 159 -4.95 14.68 -12.79
N TYR A 160 -4.75 14.14 -11.59
CA TYR A 160 -5.26 14.75 -10.36
C TYR A 160 -4.55 16.07 -10.04
N HIS A 161 -3.25 16.15 -10.29
CA HIS A 161 -2.50 17.41 -10.15
C HIS A 161 -2.92 18.44 -11.20
N GLN A 162 -3.30 18.06 -12.42
CA GLN A 162 -3.87 19.02 -13.38
C GLN A 162 -5.14 19.68 -12.85
N VAL A 163 -6.02 18.91 -12.21
CA VAL A 163 -7.21 19.48 -11.53
C VAL A 163 -6.79 20.41 -10.40
N TRP A 164 -5.78 20.02 -9.61
CA TRP A 164 -5.22 20.89 -8.57
C TRP A 164 -4.66 22.20 -9.14
N ARG A 165 -3.96 22.16 -10.28
CA ARG A 165 -3.41 23.36 -10.95
C ARG A 165 -4.50 24.29 -11.47
N GLU A 166 -5.65 23.75 -11.86
CA GLU A 166 -6.79 24.53 -12.35
C GLU A 166 -7.49 25.29 -11.21
N TYR A 167 -7.74 24.62 -10.08
CA TYR A 167 -8.58 25.15 -9.00
C TYR A 167 -7.83 25.50 -7.72
N GLY A 168 -6.52 25.26 -7.67
CA GLY A 168 -5.73 25.27 -6.43
C GLY A 168 -6.02 24.08 -5.49
N PHE A 169 -7.02 23.25 -5.77
CA PHE A 169 -7.49 22.15 -4.93
C PHE A 169 -8.20 21.08 -5.79
N THR A 170 -8.24 19.83 -5.34
CA THR A 170 -9.13 18.82 -5.95
C THR A 170 -10.55 18.98 -5.39
N PRO A 171 -11.56 19.33 -6.21
CA PRO A 171 -12.93 19.35 -5.72
C PRO A 171 -13.37 17.95 -5.30
N GLU A 172 -14.29 17.88 -4.34
CA GLU A 172 -14.90 16.62 -3.89
C GLU A 172 -15.35 15.75 -5.07
N PHE A 173 -15.98 16.34 -6.08
CA PHE A 173 -16.35 15.71 -7.34
C PHE A 173 -15.92 16.59 -8.54
N TYR A 174 -15.19 15.99 -9.47
CA TYR A 174 -14.80 16.57 -10.76
C TYR A 174 -15.49 15.81 -11.90
N GLU A 175 -16.28 16.51 -12.72
CA GLU A 175 -16.93 15.95 -13.90
C GLU A 175 -15.93 15.83 -15.06
N VAL A 176 -15.28 14.67 -15.20
CA VAL A 176 -14.17 14.46 -16.14
C VAL A 176 -14.58 14.75 -17.60
N VAL A 177 -15.81 14.39 -18.00
CA VAL A 177 -16.30 14.63 -19.37
C VAL A 177 -16.51 16.11 -19.68
N HIS A 178 -16.94 16.89 -18.68
CA HIS A 178 -17.22 18.32 -18.85
C HIS A 178 -16.01 19.19 -18.51
N GLY A 179 -14.98 18.63 -17.87
CA GLY A 179 -13.79 19.35 -17.44
C GLY A 179 -14.10 20.43 -16.39
N ARG A 180 -14.90 20.11 -15.37
CA ARG A 180 -15.31 21.09 -14.33
C ARG A 180 -15.62 20.46 -12.99
N ALA A 181 -15.49 21.25 -11.92
CA ALA A 181 -16.00 20.89 -10.60
C ALA A 181 -17.54 20.72 -10.60
N HIS A 182 -18.05 19.70 -9.92
CA HIS A 182 -19.48 19.44 -9.83
C HIS A 182 -20.16 20.48 -8.89
N PRO A 183 -21.16 21.26 -9.34
CA PRO A 183 -21.66 22.44 -8.59
C PRO A 183 -22.22 22.22 -7.18
N LYS A 184 -22.51 20.97 -6.80
CA LYS A 184 -23.01 20.61 -5.45
C LYS A 184 -21.94 19.94 -4.56
N ARG A 185 -20.76 19.71 -5.11
CA ARG A 185 -19.67 18.92 -4.53
C ARG A 185 -18.32 19.50 -5.00
N ASP A 186 -18.22 20.82 -5.01
CA ASP A 186 -17.06 21.60 -5.47
C ASP A 186 -16.22 22.14 -4.31
N GLY A 187 -16.38 21.61 -3.09
CA GLY A 187 -15.53 21.94 -1.93
C GLY A 187 -14.30 21.04 -1.84
N TYR A 188 -13.33 21.45 -1.02
CA TYR A 188 -12.14 20.68 -0.64
C TYR A 188 -11.98 20.73 0.89
N PRO A 189 -12.34 19.65 1.61
CA PRO A 189 -12.30 19.60 3.07
C PRO A 189 -10.93 19.24 3.62
N LEU A 190 -9.85 19.76 3.02
CA LEU A 190 -8.45 19.53 3.45
C LEU A 190 -7.96 18.09 3.28
N ARG A 191 -8.46 17.42 2.24
CA ARG A 191 -8.25 16.01 1.88
C ARG A 191 -6.76 15.62 1.72
N PRO A 192 -6.31 14.49 2.29
CA PRO A 192 -4.91 14.06 2.27
C PRO A 192 -4.48 13.22 1.06
N GLU A 193 -5.42 12.62 0.34
CA GLU A 193 -5.16 11.43 -0.47
C GLU A 193 -4.18 11.69 -1.62
N LEU A 194 -4.22 12.90 -2.21
CA LEU A 194 -3.26 13.29 -3.25
C LEU A 194 -1.82 13.39 -2.70
N VAL A 195 -1.65 13.91 -1.48
CA VAL A 195 -0.34 14.04 -0.84
C VAL A 195 0.17 12.67 -0.37
N GLU A 196 -0.70 11.78 0.11
CA GLU A 196 -0.34 10.39 0.42
C GLU A 196 0.30 9.72 -0.81
N SER A 197 -0.40 9.73 -1.94
CA SER A 197 0.08 9.18 -3.20
C SER A 197 1.40 9.79 -3.66
N LEU A 198 1.56 11.10 -3.44
CA LEU A 198 2.76 11.83 -3.79
C LEU A 198 3.97 11.36 -2.97
N VAL A 199 3.79 11.14 -1.67
CA VAL A 199 4.84 10.58 -0.79
C VAL A 199 5.27 9.20 -1.30
N TYR A 200 4.33 8.29 -1.55
CA TYR A 200 4.67 6.96 -2.04
C TYR A 200 5.44 7.00 -3.36
N LEU A 201 4.96 7.77 -4.35
CA LEU A 201 5.62 7.90 -5.65
C LEU A 201 7.02 8.52 -5.54
N TYR A 202 7.16 9.59 -4.74
CA TYR A 202 8.46 10.21 -4.51
C TYR A 202 9.42 9.23 -3.84
N GLN A 203 8.98 8.48 -2.82
CA GLN A 203 9.84 7.50 -2.15
C GLN A 203 10.27 6.37 -3.08
N ALA A 204 9.37 5.89 -3.96
CA ALA A 204 9.68 4.82 -4.91
C ALA A 204 10.59 5.25 -6.07
N THR A 205 10.49 6.49 -6.54
CA THR A 205 11.17 6.95 -7.76
C THR A 205 12.31 7.94 -7.53
N LYS A 206 12.25 8.69 -6.42
CA LYS A 206 13.11 9.84 -6.12
C LYS A 206 13.09 10.92 -7.21
N ASP A 207 12.03 10.97 -8.03
CA ASP A 207 11.85 11.98 -9.07
C ASP A 207 11.54 13.34 -8.41
N PRO A 208 12.39 14.38 -8.59
CA PRO A 208 12.21 15.67 -7.94
C PRO A 208 10.93 16.40 -8.39
N HIS A 209 10.34 16.03 -9.52
CA HIS A 209 9.08 16.63 -9.96
C HIS A 209 7.93 16.41 -8.95
N PHE A 210 7.95 15.30 -8.20
CA PHE A 210 6.97 15.09 -7.13
C PHE A 210 7.14 16.08 -5.96
N LEU A 211 8.34 16.61 -5.73
CA LEU A 211 8.53 17.67 -4.73
C LEU A 211 7.93 18.99 -5.22
N GLU A 212 8.03 19.30 -6.51
CA GLU A 212 7.41 20.49 -7.12
C GLU A 212 5.88 20.45 -6.98
N ILE A 213 5.27 19.29 -7.25
CA ILE A 213 3.83 19.05 -7.01
C ILE A 213 3.48 19.27 -5.53
N GLY A 214 4.35 18.82 -4.61
CA GLY A 214 4.18 19.02 -3.18
C GLY A 214 4.22 20.50 -2.78
N VAL A 215 5.08 21.29 -3.43
CA VAL A 215 5.17 22.74 -3.24
C VAL A 215 3.89 23.41 -3.72
N ASP A 216 3.38 23.06 -4.90
CA ASP A 216 2.10 23.56 -5.40
C ASP A 216 0.95 23.32 -4.39
N ILE A 217 0.91 22.11 -3.81
CA ILE A 217 -0.12 21.75 -2.82
C ILE A 217 0.03 22.57 -1.54
N LEU A 218 1.26 22.66 -1.01
CA LEU A 218 1.55 23.42 0.22
C LEU A 218 1.24 24.90 0.05
N GLU A 219 1.62 25.50 -1.08
CA GLU A 219 1.35 26.91 -1.39
C GLU A 219 -0.15 27.19 -1.49
N SER A 220 -0.93 26.34 -2.17
CA SER A 220 -2.39 26.46 -2.23
C SER A 220 -3.04 26.46 -0.85
N ILE A 221 -2.67 25.48 0.00
CA ILE A 221 -3.17 25.34 1.38
C ILE A 221 -2.79 26.57 2.21
N MET A 222 -1.53 27.00 2.14
CA MET A 222 -1.04 28.16 2.88
C MET A 222 -1.70 29.46 2.46
N HIS A 223 -1.99 29.61 1.17
CA HIS A 223 -2.58 30.81 0.61
C HIS A 223 -4.08 30.92 0.93
N SER A 224 -4.84 29.83 0.74
CA SER A 224 -6.30 29.92 0.73
C SER A 224 -6.94 29.30 1.97
N ALA A 225 -6.40 28.21 2.51
CA ALA A 225 -7.04 27.49 3.62
C ALA A 225 -6.61 27.99 5.01
N LYS A 226 -5.50 28.73 5.12
CA LYS A 226 -4.97 29.22 6.40
C LYS A 226 -5.88 30.28 7.01
N THR A 227 -6.17 30.15 8.30
CA THR A 227 -6.91 31.13 9.10
C THR A 227 -6.05 31.67 10.24
N GLU A 228 -6.60 32.55 11.08
CA GLU A 228 -5.89 33.11 12.24
C GLU A 228 -5.48 32.03 13.26
N CYS A 229 -6.34 31.02 13.46
CA CYS A 229 -6.18 30.00 14.51
C CYS A 229 -6.00 28.56 13.98
N GLY A 230 -5.90 28.37 12.66
CA GLY A 230 -5.74 27.04 12.07
C GLY A 230 -5.90 27.04 10.55
N TYR A 231 -6.65 26.05 10.07
CA TYR A 231 -7.00 25.90 8.66
C TYR A 231 -8.50 25.64 8.53
N ALA A 232 -9.07 25.99 7.37
CA ALA A 232 -10.49 25.86 7.11
C ALA A 232 -10.73 25.15 5.79
N THR A 233 -11.80 24.34 5.75
CA THR A 233 -12.32 23.75 4.52
C THR A 233 -12.56 24.82 3.46
N ILE A 234 -12.09 24.54 2.24
CA ILE A 234 -12.46 25.33 1.06
C ILE A 234 -13.88 24.93 0.68
N LYS A 235 -14.84 25.81 0.91
CA LYS A 235 -16.24 25.57 0.61
C LYS A 235 -16.49 25.41 -0.89
N LYS A 236 -15.80 26.22 -1.70
CA LYS A 236 -15.84 26.18 -3.17
C LYS A 236 -14.47 26.45 -3.74
N VAL A 237 -13.98 25.51 -4.53
CA VAL A 237 -12.66 25.63 -5.16
C VAL A 237 -12.60 26.69 -6.26
N GLY A 238 -13.74 27.16 -6.78
CA GLY A 238 -13.77 28.21 -7.82
C GLY A 238 -13.57 29.64 -7.31
N ASP A 239 -13.94 29.93 -6.05
CA ASP A 239 -13.82 31.27 -5.46
C ASP A 239 -13.04 31.29 -4.13
N HIS A 240 -12.59 30.12 -3.67
CA HIS A 240 -11.82 29.90 -2.45
C HIS A 240 -12.52 30.41 -1.18
N THR A 241 -13.86 30.49 -1.20
CA THR A 241 -14.62 30.78 0.02
C THR A 241 -14.42 29.69 1.07
N LEU A 242 -14.41 30.08 2.33
CA LEU A 242 -14.13 29.18 3.45
C LEU A 242 -15.41 28.73 4.16
N GLU A 243 -15.39 27.50 4.65
CA GLU A 243 -16.31 26.97 5.64
C GLU A 243 -15.56 26.84 6.97
N ASP A 244 -16.14 27.33 8.08
CA ASP A 244 -15.52 27.33 9.41
C ASP A 244 -15.49 25.92 10.02
N ARG A 245 -14.64 25.07 9.44
CA ARG A 245 -14.48 23.67 9.79
C ARG A 245 -13.07 23.21 9.45
N MET A 246 -12.41 22.55 10.41
CA MET A 246 -11.16 21.84 10.21
C MET A 246 -11.37 20.39 10.60
N GLU A 247 -11.16 19.47 9.66
CA GLU A 247 -11.31 18.04 9.94
C GLU A 247 -10.07 17.52 10.68
N SER A 248 -10.25 16.54 11.57
CA SER A 248 -9.14 15.98 12.35
C SER A 248 -8.07 15.32 11.49
N PHE A 249 -8.47 14.73 10.36
CA PHE A 249 -7.55 14.12 9.41
C PHE A 249 -6.58 15.11 8.77
N PHE A 250 -6.87 16.42 8.75
CA PHE A 250 -5.90 17.39 8.25
C PHE A 250 -4.58 17.34 9.04
N LEU A 251 -4.69 17.21 10.37
CA LEU A 251 -3.54 17.10 11.27
C LEU A 251 -2.92 15.70 11.26
N ALA A 252 -3.76 14.66 11.17
CA ALA A 252 -3.27 13.29 11.14
C ALA A 252 -2.58 12.96 9.81
N GLU A 253 -3.06 13.49 8.70
CA GLU A 253 -2.72 12.99 7.37
C GLU A 253 -2.05 14.06 6.51
N THR A 254 -2.79 15.10 6.09
CA THR A 254 -2.29 16.11 5.14
C THR A 254 -1.00 16.76 5.62
N THR A 255 -0.95 17.23 6.87
CA THR A 255 0.27 17.83 7.42
C THR A 255 1.39 16.80 7.62
N LYS A 256 1.05 15.54 7.94
CA LYS A 256 2.03 14.48 8.15
C LYS A 256 2.69 14.08 6.84
N TYR A 257 1.90 13.85 5.79
CA TYR A 257 2.43 13.49 4.47
C TYR A 257 3.23 14.64 3.84
N LEU A 258 2.79 15.90 3.99
CA LEU A 258 3.60 17.06 3.57
C LEU A 258 4.93 17.13 4.34
N TYR A 259 4.91 16.93 5.65
CA TYR A 259 6.14 16.89 6.46
C TYR A 259 7.08 15.76 6.02
N LEU A 260 6.54 14.55 5.80
CA LEU A 260 7.32 13.39 5.36
C LEU A 260 7.86 13.54 3.93
N LEU A 261 7.12 14.22 3.04
CA LEU A 261 7.57 14.49 1.67
C LEU A 261 8.85 15.35 1.66
N PHE A 262 8.90 16.37 2.53
CA PHE A 262 10.03 17.32 2.62
C PHE A 262 11.08 16.95 3.67
N THR A 263 10.94 15.80 4.34
CA THR A 263 11.91 15.30 5.33
C THR A 263 12.41 13.91 4.89
N PRO A 264 13.27 13.83 3.85
CA PRO A 264 13.70 12.55 3.29
C PRO A 264 14.51 11.69 4.27
N ASP A 265 15.17 12.31 5.26
CA ASP A 265 15.98 11.63 6.27
C ASP A 265 15.18 11.16 7.50
N HIS A 266 13.84 11.30 7.47
CA HIS A 266 12.98 10.85 8.56
C HIS A 266 13.06 9.33 8.73
N PHE A 267 13.08 8.81 9.97
CA PHE A 267 13.26 7.38 10.26
C PHE A 267 12.20 6.47 9.61
N ILE A 268 11.00 7.00 9.36
CA ILE A 268 9.93 6.28 8.65
C ILE A 268 10.35 5.87 7.23
N HIS A 269 11.23 6.65 6.58
CA HIS A 269 11.74 6.36 5.24
C HIS A 269 12.96 5.43 5.26
N ASN A 270 13.30 4.85 6.41
CA ASN A 270 14.36 3.86 6.50
C ASN A 270 14.08 2.72 5.50
N ASN A 271 15.12 2.29 4.81
CA ASN A 271 15.05 1.27 3.76
C ASN A 271 15.64 -0.07 4.21
N GLY A 272 15.73 -0.29 5.52
CA GLY A 272 16.40 -1.45 6.13
C GLY A 272 17.90 -1.25 6.36
N SER A 273 18.44 -0.04 6.18
CA SER A 273 19.85 0.26 6.42
C SER A 273 20.20 0.41 7.91
N SER A 274 19.21 0.70 8.75
CA SER A 274 19.35 0.73 10.21
C SER A 274 18.22 -0.06 10.87
N ALA A 275 18.42 -0.48 12.12
CA ALA A 275 17.42 -1.16 12.91
C ALA A 275 17.73 -0.99 14.41
N SER A 276 16.69 -1.10 15.23
CA SER A 276 16.80 -1.11 16.69
C SER A 276 16.58 -2.53 17.19
N ILE A 277 17.44 -3.00 18.10
CA ILE A 277 17.29 -4.31 18.74
C ILE A 277 16.69 -4.08 20.14
N ILE A 278 15.56 -4.72 20.42
CA ILE A 278 14.93 -4.72 21.74
C ILE A 278 14.84 -6.14 22.29
N GLN A 279 14.95 -6.27 23.61
CA GLN A 279 14.73 -7.53 24.31
C GLN A 279 13.29 -7.58 24.82
N THR A 280 12.57 -8.63 24.45
CA THR A 280 11.18 -8.86 24.88
C THR A 280 11.11 -10.13 25.73
N SER A 281 9.95 -10.37 26.35
CA SER A 281 9.69 -11.64 27.03
C SER A 281 9.76 -12.86 26.11
N SER A 282 9.62 -12.65 24.80
CA SER A 282 9.63 -13.69 23.76
C SER A 282 10.98 -13.81 23.05
N GLY A 283 12.01 -13.06 23.49
CA GLY A 283 13.34 -13.06 22.89
C GLY A 283 13.71 -11.72 22.24
N GLU A 284 14.79 -11.75 21.47
CA GLU A 284 15.31 -10.58 20.76
C GLU A 284 14.42 -10.22 19.57
N CYS A 285 14.11 -8.94 19.43
CA CYS A 285 13.26 -8.40 18.38
C CYS A 285 13.96 -7.25 17.67
N VAL A 286 13.96 -7.29 16.33
CA VAL A 286 14.54 -6.26 15.47
C VAL A 286 13.41 -5.41 14.93
N ILE A 287 13.37 -4.15 15.32
CA ILE A 287 12.35 -3.17 14.98
C ILE A 287 12.97 -1.96 14.28
N ASP A 288 12.16 -0.97 13.90
CA ASP A 288 12.62 0.25 13.22
C ASP A 288 13.37 -0.02 11.90
N THR A 289 13.12 -1.15 11.25
CA THR A 289 13.76 -1.52 9.98
C THR A 289 13.25 -0.68 8.80
N GLY A 290 12.28 0.20 9.03
CA GLY A 290 11.66 1.03 8.00
C GLY A 290 10.45 0.41 7.31
N ALA A 291 10.03 -0.78 7.74
CA ALA A 291 8.82 -1.45 7.26
C ALA A 291 7.54 -0.87 7.90
N TYR A 292 7.35 0.44 7.80
CA TYR A 292 6.17 1.13 8.33
C TYR A 292 4.98 1.00 7.38
N VAL A 293 3.85 0.52 7.88
CA VAL A 293 2.58 0.48 7.18
C VAL A 293 1.65 1.52 7.81
N PHE A 294 1.24 2.51 7.02
CA PHE A 294 0.28 3.53 7.44
C PHE A 294 -1.13 2.97 7.31
N ASN A 295 -1.96 3.08 8.34
CA ASN A 295 -3.38 2.84 8.16
C ASN A 295 -4.03 3.93 7.26
N THR A 296 -5.32 3.83 6.97
CA THR A 296 -6.02 4.79 6.07
C THR A 296 -6.13 6.20 6.68
N GLU A 297 -5.85 6.36 7.98
CA GLU A 297 -5.82 7.65 8.71
C GLU A 297 -4.38 8.14 8.98
N ALA A 298 -3.43 7.68 8.17
CA ALA A 298 -2.00 7.98 8.25
C ALA A 298 -1.33 7.68 9.61
N HIS A 299 -1.82 6.73 10.40
CA HIS A 299 -1.13 6.24 11.59
C HIS A 299 -0.11 5.15 11.21
N PRO A 300 1.20 5.41 11.40
CA PRO A 300 2.23 4.43 11.05
C PRO A 300 2.26 3.29 12.06
N ILE A 301 2.35 2.07 11.55
CA ILE A 301 2.52 0.84 12.33
C ILE A 301 3.81 0.16 11.86
N ASP A 302 4.72 -0.11 12.78
CA ASP A 302 5.94 -0.87 12.47
C ASP A 302 5.59 -2.35 12.25
N ALA A 303 5.67 -2.81 11.00
CA ALA A 303 5.39 -4.20 10.66
C ALA A 303 6.39 -5.17 11.31
N ALA A 304 7.63 -4.74 11.56
CA ALA A 304 8.63 -5.55 12.24
C ALA A 304 8.24 -5.76 13.70
N ALA A 305 7.76 -4.72 14.39
CA ALA A 305 7.23 -4.85 15.75
C ALA A 305 5.99 -5.77 15.80
N VAL A 306 5.07 -5.63 14.85
CA VAL A 306 3.88 -6.49 14.74
C VAL A 306 4.25 -7.95 14.51
N HIS A 307 5.25 -8.24 13.65
CA HIS A 307 5.74 -9.59 13.42
C HIS A 307 6.48 -10.14 14.65
N CYS A 308 7.34 -9.34 15.28
CA CYS A 308 8.09 -9.71 16.48
C CYS A 308 7.20 -10.21 17.63
N CYS A 309 6.04 -9.58 17.82
CA CYS A 309 5.08 -9.99 18.85
C CYS A 309 4.11 -11.09 18.41
N SER A 310 4.20 -11.57 17.17
CA SER A 310 3.27 -12.57 16.63
C SER A 310 3.53 -13.99 17.16
N ALA A 311 2.48 -14.82 17.18
CA ALA A 311 2.62 -16.25 17.47
C ALA A 311 3.46 -16.99 16.41
N ASP A 312 3.47 -16.49 15.17
CA ASP A 312 4.24 -17.05 14.07
C ASP A 312 5.74 -16.90 14.32
N LYS A 313 6.20 -15.72 14.76
CA LYS A 313 7.60 -15.51 15.17
C LYS A 313 8.02 -16.48 16.28
N ALA A 314 7.16 -16.69 17.27
CA ALA A 314 7.44 -17.66 18.34
C ALA A 314 7.49 -19.12 17.83
N ALA A 315 6.80 -19.44 16.74
CA ALA A 315 6.90 -20.75 16.09
C ALA A 315 8.16 -20.87 15.22
N GLU A 316 8.51 -19.81 14.48
CA GLU A 316 9.74 -19.72 13.69
C GLU A 316 10.99 -19.82 14.57
N ASP A 317 11.02 -19.09 15.70
CA ASP A 317 12.15 -19.15 16.64
C ASP A 317 12.34 -20.55 17.22
N ARG A 318 11.24 -21.24 17.53
CA ARG A 318 11.28 -22.65 17.97
C ARG A 318 11.81 -23.55 16.86
N ALA A 319 11.32 -23.41 15.63
CA ALA A 319 11.79 -24.20 14.50
C ALA A 319 13.28 -23.95 14.18
N LEU A 320 13.75 -22.70 14.30
CA LEU A 320 15.15 -22.34 14.14
C LEU A 320 16.01 -22.91 15.27
N GLN A 321 15.52 -22.89 16.50
CA GLN A 321 16.22 -23.49 17.65
C GLN A 321 16.31 -25.01 17.50
N ASP A 322 15.20 -25.67 17.15
CA ASP A 322 15.16 -27.11 16.87
C ASP A 322 16.16 -27.46 15.75
N PHE A 323 16.18 -26.69 14.66
CA PHE A 323 17.14 -26.87 13.57
C PHE A 323 18.59 -26.65 14.00
N ALA A 324 18.86 -25.65 14.85
CA ALA A 324 20.19 -25.38 15.37
C ALA A 324 20.68 -26.50 16.32
N GLU A 325 19.78 -27.11 17.09
CA GLU A 325 20.08 -28.26 17.95
C GLU A 325 20.29 -29.55 17.13
N GLU A 326 19.58 -29.71 16.00
CA GLU A 326 19.76 -30.83 15.06
C GLU A 326 20.99 -30.68 14.15
N LEU A 327 21.53 -29.47 14.00
CA LEU A 327 22.73 -29.17 13.21
C LEU A 327 23.99 -29.70 13.91
N ASP A 328 24.31 -30.98 13.66
CA ASP A 328 25.62 -31.55 14.00
C ASP A 328 26.70 -31.09 13.01
N LEU A 329 27.28 -29.91 13.28
CA LEU A 329 28.41 -29.35 12.52
C LEU A 329 29.65 -30.26 12.52
N SER A 330 29.75 -31.25 13.42
CA SER A 330 30.87 -32.20 13.40
C SER A 330 30.82 -33.13 12.17
N ARG A 331 29.64 -33.39 11.60
CA ARG A 331 29.49 -34.16 10.35
C ARG A 331 29.96 -33.42 9.11
N LEU A 332 29.99 -32.08 9.14
CA LEU A 332 30.53 -31.25 8.05
C LEU A 332 32.06 -31.16 8.10
N ILE A 333 32.67 -31.35 9.28
CA ILE A 333 34.12 -31.29 9.49
C ILE A 333 34.76 -32.69 9.32
N LEU A 334 33.99 -33.77 9.48
CA LEU A 334 34.47 -35.15 9.36
C LEU A 334 34.64 -35.68 7.92
N ASP A 335 34.61 -34.81 6.89
CA ASP A 335 34.95 -35.19 5.51
C ASP A 335 36.33 -34.71 5.04
N GLU A 336 37.24 -34.37 5.97
CA GLU A 336 38.67 -34.18 5.67
C GLU A 336 39.46 -35.52 5.52
N GLN A 337 38.78 -36.68 5.60
CA GLN A 337 39.40 -37.99 5.37
C GLN A 337 38.72 -38.86 4.30
N ARG A 338 38.17 -38.25 3.24
CA ARG A 338 37.90 -38.97 1.99
C ARG A 338 39.04 -38.78 0.98
N ASP A 339 40.08 -39.59 1.18
CA ASP A 339 41.19 -39.80 0.24
C ASP A 339 40.82 -40.64 -1.00
N GLU A 340 39.53 -40.76 -1.35
CA GLU A 340 39.08 -41.47 -2.54
C GLU A 340 37.88 -40.77 -3.15
N PHE A 341 38.09 -39.88 -4.13
CA PHE A 341 37.28 -39.74 -5.35
C PHE A 341 37.82 -38.61 -6.26
N VAL A 342 39.11 -38.64 -6.59
CA VAL A 342 39.57 -38.07 -7.86
C VAL A 342 39.63 -39.21 -8.86
N ARG A 343 38.53 -39.44 -9.59
CA ARG A 343 38.63 -40.19 -10.85
C ARG A 343 39.15 -39.22 -11.91
N PRO A 344 40.28 -39.51 -12.59
CA PRO A 344 40.67 -38.75 -13.75
C PRO A 344 39.56 -38.88 -14.80
N LEU A 345 39.11 -37.75 -15.36
CA LEU A 345 38.28 -37.76 -16.55
C LEU A 345 39.02 -38.55 -17.64
N ARG A 346 38.41 -39.63 -18.13
CA ARG A 346 38.96 -40.39 -19.26
C ARG A 346 39.02 -39.47 -20.49
N PRO A 347 40.06 -39.54 -21.32
CA PRO A 347 40.10 -38.80 -22.57
C PRO A 347 38.95 -39.28 -23.47
N ILE A 348 38.16 -38.35 -23.97
CA ILE A 348 37.26 -38.60 -25.10
C ILE A 348 38.15 -38.68 -26.33
N GLU A 349 38.22 -39.85 -26.96
CA GLU A 349 38.81 -40.00 -28.29
C GLU A 349 38.00 -39.15 -29.28
N SER A 350 38.58 -38.04 -29.71
CA SER A 350 38.11 -37.24 -30.82
C SER A 350 38.50 -37.92 -32.13
N ASN A 351 37.50 -38.36 -32.90
CA ASN A 351 37.69 -38.58 -34.33
C ASN A 351 38.14 -37.26 -34.98
N GLU A 352 39.24 -37.34 -35.70
CA GLU A 352 39.77 -36.31 -36.58
C GLU A 352 38.72 -35.89 -37.61
N ASP A 353 38.50 -34.58 -37.75
CA ASP A 353 38.56 -33.94 -39.07
C ASP A 353 38.64 -32.40 -38.95
N ASN A 354 39.85 -31.92 -39.24
CA ASN A 354 40.23 -30.70 -39.95
C ASN A 354 39.80 -29.27 -39.51
N ALA A 355 40.87 -28.47 -39.34
CA ALA A 355 41.09 -27.10 -39.85
C ALA A 355 40.98 -25.92 -38.88
N GLY A 356 42.12 -25.27 -38.62
CA GLY A 356 42.23 -23.81 -38.79
C GLY A 356 42.44 -22.92 -37.56
N ILE A 357 43.70 -22.78 -37.14
CA ILE A 357 44.45 -21.50 -36.93
C ILE A 357 43.96 -20.46 -35.88
N ASP A 358 44.91 -20.17 -34.98
CA ASP A 358 45.22 -18.96 -34.17
C ASP A 358 44.22 -18.35 -33.18
N SER A 359 44.64 -18.31 -31.90
CA SER A 359 44.60 -17.06 -31.12
C SER A 359 45.66 -17.02 -30.02
N GLN A 360 46.37 -15.90 -29.95
CA GLN A 360 47.39 -15.57 -28.96
C GLN A 360 46.77 -15.09 -27.64
N SER A 361 47.31 -15.60 -26.53
CA SER A 361 47.76 -14.90 -25.31
C SER A 361 47.27 -13.46 -25.05
N SER A 362 46.70 -13.19 -23.87
CA SER A 362 47.49 -12.69 -22.72
C SER A 362 46.62 -12.21 -21.55
N TYR A 363 47.24 -12.33 -20.37
CA TYR A 363 46.81 -12.09 -18.99
C TYR A 363 46.42 -10.64 -18.65
N CYS A 364 45.61 -10.44 -17.59
CA CYS A 364 46.10 -9.82 -16.36
C CYS A 364 45.10 -9.87 -15.18
N THR A 365 45.64 -10.35 -14.06
CA THR A 365 45.11 -10.44 -12.69
C THR A 365 45.00 -9.10 -11.97
N GLY A 366 44.14 -9.02 -10.95
CA GLY A 366 44.28 -8.02 -9.89
C GLY A 366 43.14 -7.96 -8.87
N GLN A 367 43.30 -8.66 -7.75
CA GLN A 367 42.49 -8.51 -6.52
C GLN A 367 42.62 -7.10 -5.90
N LYS A 368 41.58 -6.64 -5.20
CA LYS A 368 41.75 -5.75 -4.05
C LYS A 368 40.69 -5.94 -2.97
N GLN A 369 41.17 -5.94 -1.73
CA GLN A 369 40.52 -6.25 -0.46
C GLN A 369 39.54 -5.18 0.04
N ARG A 370 38.55 -5.63 0.83
CA ARG A 370 37.73 -4.84 1.77
C ARG A 370 38.54 -4.39 2.99
N ARG A 371 38.28 -3.19 3.49
CA ARG A 371 37.75 -2.87 4.84
C ARG A 371 37.90 -1.38 5.16
N THR A 372 36.79 -0.65 5.22
CA THR A 372 36.17 -0.06 6.43
C THR A 372 34.79 0.42 6.02
#